data_AF-A0A0D0KCD5-F1
#
_entry.id   AF-A0A0D0KCD5-F1
#
_cell.length_a   1.000
_cell.length_b   1.000
_cell.length_c   1.000
_cell.angle_alpha   90.00
_cell.angle_beta   90.00
_cell.angle_gamma   90.00
#
_symmetry.space_group_name_H-M   'P 1'
#
loop_
_entity.id
_entity.type
_entity.pdbx_description
1 polymer ?
#
loop_
_entity_poly.entity_id
_entity_poly.type
_entity_poly.pdbx_seq_one_letter_code
_entity_poly.pdbx_strand_id
1 'polypeptide(L)'
;MSSPALPPAPGTDDHPSLALVDTVVVLPGGHRVDDLGDPAAATSWLIERGLVSDDVMLLEHCQSKLTSLRQDLRTLFDRFLEGEDPDQGALDRINAAIMTVPAAPLLHHVPGRGLQRVQQHPVTQLVEYAMAHIAEDAAELVTSPLAGSIARCEALPCERLMIRTHARRRWCSVRCGDRVRAARSYSRGRQSEDAAAKRLESLLVSMNLSPVPTAGAVVRYSGS
;
A
#
# COMPACT_ATOMS: atom_id res chain seq x y z
N MET A 1 19.83 6.87 -7.14
CA MET A 1 19.82 5.41 -6.90
C MET A 1 18.38 5.02 -6.65
N SER A 2 17.67 4.53 -7.67
CA SER A 2 16.28 4.08 -7.51
C SER A 2 16.24 2.97 -6.46
N SER A 3 15.48 3.19 -5.39
CA SER A 3 15.18 2.13 -4.44
C SER A 3 14.54 0.99 -5.23
N PRO A 4 15.04 -0.27 -5.15
CA PRO A 4 14.47 -1.35 -5.94
C PRO A 4 12.98 -1.47 -5.59
N ALA A 5 12.14 -1.47 -6.63
CA ALA A 5 10.70 -1.58 -6.50
C ALA A 5 10.35 -2.79 -5.62
N LEU A 6 9.38 -2.63 -4.72
CA LEU A 6 8.91 -3.76 -3.94
C LEU A 6 8.26 -4.77 -4.89
N PRO A 7 8.45 -6.08 -4.67
CA PRO A 7 7.74 -7.07 -5.48
C PRO A 7 6.23 -6.91 -5.32
N PRO A 8 5.43 -7.46 -6.26
CA PRO A 8 3.98 -7.58 -6.09
C PRO A 8 3.63 -8.21 -4.73
N ALA A 9 2.54 -7.73 -4.13
CA ALA A 9 2.08 -8.26 -2.86
C ALA A 9 1.28 -9.53 -3.17
N PRO A 10 1.27 -10.52 -2.28
CA PRO A 10 0.50 -11.72 -2.51
C PRO A 10 -0.96 -11.41 -2.82
N GLY A 11 -1.50 -12.08 -3.83
CA GLY A 11 -2.87 -11.89 -4.31
C GLY A 11 -3.03 -10.76 -5.31
N THR A 12 -2.05 -9.85 -5.48
CA THR A 12 -2.20 -8.78 -6.48
C THR A 12 -2.11 -9.28 -7.92
N ASP A 13 -1.56 -10.47 -8.16
CA ASP A 13 -1.49 -11.03 -9.52
C ASP A 13 -2.86 -11.54 -9.99
N ASP A 14 -3.67 -12.03 -9.04
CA ASP A 14 -5.01 -12.57 -9.31
C ASP A 14 -6.13 -11.53 -9.09
N HIS A 15 -5.88 -10.51 -8.26
CA HIS A 15 -6.87 -9.49 -7.89
C HIS A 15 -6.43 -8.09 -8.32
N PRO A 16 -6.89 -7.60 -9.50
CA PRO A 16 -6.54 -6.28 -9.99
C PRO A 16 -7.04 -5.13 -9.10
N SER A 17 -8.06 -5.35 -8.25
CA SER A 17 -8.49 -4.38 -7.23
C SER A 17 -7.41 -4.13 -6.18
N LEU A 18 -6.80 -5.19 -5.64
CA LEU A 18 -5.68 -5.07 -4.70
C LEU A 18 -4.47 -4.46 -5.40
N ALA A 19 -4.19 -4.88 -6.63
CA ALA A 19 -3.10 -4.32 -7.43
C ALA A 19 -3.24 -2.81 -7.63
N LEU A 20 -4.44 -2.34 -7.99
CA LEU A 20 -4.73 -0.92 -8.21
C LEU A 20 -4.48 -0.13 -6.92
N VAL A 21 -5.03 -0.62 -5.82
CA VAL A 21 -4.88 -0.01 -4.49
C VAL A 21 -3.41 0.09 -4.06
N ASP A 22 -2.60 -0.91 -4.42
CA ASP A 22 -1.17 -1.00 -4.11
C ASP A 22 -0.23 -0.22 -5.03
N THR A 23 -0.74 0.46 -6.06
CA THR A 23 0.07 1.37 -6.92
C THR A 23 0.63 2.57 -6.16
N VAL A 24 0.15 2.84 -4.95
CA VAL A 24 0.76 3.78 -4.02
C VAL A 24 1.59 3.03 -3.00
N VAL A 25 2.87 3.38 -2.93
CA VAL A 25 3.79 2.82 -1.94
C VAL A 25 4.34 3.92 -1.05
N VAL A 26 4.09 3.81 0.24
CA VAL A 26 4.73 4.64 1.27
C VAL A 26 6.01 3.94 1.76
N LEU A 27 7.13 4.63 1.61
CA LEU A 27 8.47 4.19 1.97
C LEU A 27 8.98 4.93 3.22
N PRO A 28 9.99 4.38 3.92
CA PRO A 28 10.66 5.09 5.02
C PRO A 28 11.14 6.49 4.59
N GLY A 29 11.14 7.43 5.54
CA GLY A 29 11.48 8.83 5.27
C GLY A 29 10.32 9.68 4.71
N GLY A 30 9.10 9.14 4.66
CA GLY A 30 7.92 9.84 4.15
C GLY A 30 7.85 9.90 2.62
N HIS A 31 8.72 9.17 1.92
CA HIS A 31 8.68 9.09 0.46
C HIS A 31 7.45 8.30 0.02
N ARG A 32 6.64 8.90 -0.86
CA ARG A 32 5.48 8.27 -1.50
C ARG A 32 5.77 8.10 -2.98
N VAL A 33 5.62 6.88 -3.47
CA VAL A 33 5.70 6.55 -4.89
C VAL A 33 4.30 6.22 -5.38
N ASP A 34 3.95 6.70 -6.57
CA ASP A 34 2.64 6.50 -7.18
C ASP A 34 2.85 6.02 -8.63
N ASP A 35 2.57 4.75 -8.88
CA ASP A 35 2.76 4.11 -10.19
C ASP A 35 1.71 4.60 -11.23
N LEU A 36 0.71 5.39 -10.80
CA LEU A 36 -0.29 6.02 -11.67
C LEU A 36 -0.15 7.55 -11.68
N GLY A 37 1.03 8.08 -11.36
CA GLY A 37 1.28 9.51 -11.17
C GLY A 37 1.04 10.38 -12.42
N ASP A 38 1.09 9.79 -13.61
CA ASP A 38 0.82 10.45 -14.89
C ASP A 38 0.11 9.50 -15.87
N PRO A 39 -0.45 10.01 -17.00
CA PRO A 39 -1.19 9.18 -17.94
C PRO A 39 -0.37 8.09 -18.62
N ALA A 40 0.92 8.31 -18.86
CA ALA A 40 1.79 7.31 -19.48
C ALA A 40 2.08 6.16 -18.51
N ALA A 41 2.38 6.48 -17.24
CA ALA A 41 2.54 5.50 -16.19
C ALA A 41 1.26 4.67 -15.97
N ALA A 42 0.09 5.33 -15.95
CA ALA A 42 -1.20 4.64 -15.84
C ALA A 42 -1.51 3.74 -17.04
N THR A 43 -1.13 4.17 -18.25
CA THR A 43 -1.25 3.35 -19.46
C THR A 43 -0.39 2.10 -19.37
N SER A 44 0.90 2.26 -19.05
CA SER A 44 1.82 1.13 -18.88
C SER A 44 1.32 0.14 -17.83
N TRP A 45 0.82 0.63 -16.70
CA TRP A 45 0.26 -0.22 -15.66
C TRP A 45 -0.94 -1.06 -16.15
N LEU A 46 -1.87 -0.46 -16.91
CA LEU A 46 -3.01 -1.21 -17.47
C LEU A 46 -2.57 -2.26 -18.50
N ILE A 47 -1.59 -1.94 -19.35
CA ILE A 47 -1.04 -2.86 -20.36
C ILE A 47 -0.31 -4.02 -19.69
N GLU A 48 0.57 -3.75 -18.72
CA GLU A 48 1.32 -4.77 -17.97
C GLU A 48 0.38 -5.76 -17.25
N ARG A 49 -0.83 -5.30 -16.90
CA ARG A 49 -1.88 -6.10 -16.27
C ARG A 49 -2.82 -6.79 -17.26
N GLY A 50 -2.65 -6.58 -18.56
CA GLY A 50 -3.52 -7.13 -19.59
C GLY A 50 -4.95 -6.60 -19.53
N LEU A 51 -5.16 -5.42 -18.93
CA LEU A 51 -6.48 -4.80 -18.77
C LEU A 51 -6.90 -3.99 -20.00
N VAL A 52 -5.93 -3.56 -20.81
CA VAL A 52 -6.11 -2.86 -22.09
C VAL A 52 -5.11 -3.38 -23.12
N SER A 53 -5.36 -3.12 -24.40
CA SER A 53 -4.43 -3.43 -25.48
C SER A 53 -3.22 -2.48 -25.51
N ASP A 54 -2.15 -2.89 -26.19
CA ASP A 54 -0.85 -2.21 -26.26
C ASP A 54 -0.87 -0.90 -27.07
N ASP A 55 -1.94 -0.65 -27.83
CA ASP A 55 -2.17 0.56 -28.62
C ASP A 55 -2.93 1.66 -27.88
N VAL A 56 -3.38 1.39 -26.64
CA VAL A 56 -4.11 2.37 -25.82
C VAL A 56 -3.16 3.40 -25.24
N MET A 57 -3.60 4.66 -25.24
CA MET A 57 -2.95 5.76 -24.51
C MET A 57 -4.00 6.51 -23.69
N LEU A 58 -3.81 6.57 -22.37
CA LEU A 58 -4.72 7.31 -21.51
C LEU A 58 -4.51 8.82 -21.66
N LEU A 59 -5.63 9.53 -21.68
CA LEU A 59 -5.66 10.97 -21.44
C LEU A 59 -5.69 11.25 -19.92
N GLU A 60 -5.33 12.47 -19.52
CA GLU A 60 -5.32 12.92 -18.11
C GLU A 60 -6.65 12.66 -17.38
N HIS A 61 -7.78 12.86 -18.05
CA HIS A 61 -9.10 12.56 -17.49
C HIS A 61 -9.30 11.07 -17.18
N CYS A 62 -8.78 10.19 -18.04
CA CYS A 62 -8.88 8.74 -17.84
C CYS A 62 -7.99 8.28 -16.67
N GLN A 63 -6.78 8.84 -16.56
CA GLN A 63 -5.91 8.64 -15.40
C GLN A 63 -6.58 9.15 -14.10
N SER A 64 -7.24 10.30 -14.15
CA SER A 64 -7.97 10.87 -13.01
C SER A 64 -9.13 9.97 -12.55
N LYS A 65 -9.88 9.37 -13.49
CA LYS A 65 -10.91 8.37 -13.19
C LYS A 65 -10.33 7.13 -12.51
N LEU A 66 -9.22 6.58 -13.03
CA LEU A 66 -8.58 5.39 -12.47
C LEU A 66 -8.04 5.64 -11.06
N THR A 67 -7.40 6.79 -10.84
CA THR A 67 -6.90 7.19 -9.50
C THR A 67 -8.03 7.50 -8.51
N SER A 68 -9.18 7.99 -8.99
CA SER A 68 -10.39 8.15 -8.17
C SER A 68 -10.96 6.81 -7.74
N LEU A 69 -11.09 5.85 -8.68
CA LEU A 69 -11.51 4.48 -8.37
C LEU A 69 -10.56 3.84 -7.35
N ARG A 70 -9.25 4.02 -7.50
CA ARG A 70 -8.26 3.54 -6.53
C ARG A 70 -8.55 4.07 -5.11
N GLN A 71 -8.91 5.35 -4.98
CA GLN A 71 -9.22 5.96 -3.69
C GLN A 71 -10.51 5.39 -3.09
N ASP A 72 -11.53 5.16 -3.92
CA ASP A 72 -12.78 4.54 -3.49
C ASP A 72 -12.55 3.10 -3.01
N LEU A 73 -11.77 2.32 -3.76
CA LEU A 73 -11.39 0.95 -3.37
C LEU A 73 -10.53 0.91 -2.11
N ARG A 74 -9.58 1.84 -1.97
CA ARG A 74 -8.79 1.98 -0.74
C ARG A 74 -9.72 2.19 0.46
N THR A 75 -10.69 3.09 0.33
CA THR A 75 -11.69 3.37 1.37
C THR A 75 -12.52 2.12 1.69
N LEU A 76 -12.99 1.40 0.67
CA LEU A 76 -13.75 0.15 0.84
C LEU A 76 -12.94 -0.89 1.64
N PHE A 77 -11.71 -1.19 1.20
CA PHE A 77 -10.88 -2.19 1.88
C PHE A 77 -10.48 -1.75 3.29
N ASP A 78 -10.25 -0.46 3.50
CA ASP A 78 -9.88 0.05 4.81
C ASP A 78 -11.01 -0.11 5.83
N ARG A 79 -12.24 0.32 5.48
CA ARG A 79 -13.45 0.09 6.29
C ARG A 79 -13.70 -1.40 6.52
N PHE A 80 -13.57 -2.20 5.47
CA PHE A 80 -13.75 -3.66 5.53
C PHE A 80 -12.77 -4.32 6.53
N LEU A 81 -11.50 -3.93 6.49
CA LEU A 81 -10.47 -4.47 7.39
C LEU A 81 -10.59 -3.94 8.83
N GLU A 82 -11.22 -2.78 9.01
CA GLU A 82 -11.57 -2.21 10.32
C GLU A 82 -12.84 -2.84 10.91
N GLY A 83 -13.64 -3.55 10.11
CA GLY A 83 -14.95 -4.05 10.52
C GLY A 83 -15.98 -2.93 10.69
N GLU A 84 -15.77 -1.81 10.01
CA GLU A 84 -16.65 -0.64 10.03
C GLU A 84 -17.66 -0.69 8.88
N ASP A 85 -18.75 0.07 9.03
CA ASP A 85 -19.72 0.25 7.95
C ASP A 85 -19.07 0.87 6.71
N PRO A 86 -19.47 0.46 5.49
CA PRO A 86 -18.91 1.01 4.26
C PRO A 86 -19.26 2.49 4.11
N ASP A 87 -18.31 3.26 3.59
CA ASP A 87 -18.58 4.63 3.12
C ASP A 87 -19.55 4.56 1.95
N GLN A 88 -20.76 5.07 2.14
CA GLN A 88 -21.84 4.98 1.14
C GLN A 88 -21.46 5.68 -0.17
N GLY A 89 -20.72 6.79 -0.10
CA GLY A 89 -20.29 7.51 -1.30
C GLY A 89 -19.29 6.70 -2.14
N ALA A 90 -18.31 6.06 -1.50
CA ALA A 90 -17.37 5.16 -2.18
C ALA A 90 -18.10 3.93 -2.74
N LEU A 91 -19.03 3.35 -1.97
CA LEU A 91 -19.82 2.20 -2.39
C LEU A 91 -20.66 2.53 -3.64
N ASP A 92 -21.34 3.68 -3.66
CA ASP A 92 -22.13 4.13 -4.80
C ASP A 92 -21.26 4.34 -6.06
N ARG A 93 -20.06 4.93 -5.91
CA ARG A 93 -19.12 5.15 -7.03
C ARG A 93 -18.55 3.83 -7.57
N ILE A 94 -18.26 2.87 -6.70
CA ILE A 94 -17.82 1.52 -7.10
C ILE A 94 -18.93 0.81 -7.87
N ASN A 95 -20.17 0.84 -7.35
CA ASN A 95 -21.33 0.26 -8.04
C ASN A 95 -21.61 0.95 -9.38
N ALA A 96 -21.45 2.27 -9.47
CA ALA A 96 -21.55 3.00 -10.72
C ALA A 96 -20.48 2.56 -11.74
N ALA A 97 -19.24 2.33 -11.28
CA ALA A 97 -18.17 1.81 -12.14
C ALA A 97 -18.50 0.42 -12.69
N ILE A 98 -19.02 -0.49 -11.86
CA ILE A 98 -19.50 -1.82 -12.28
C ILE A 98 -20.57 -1.67 -13.37
N MET A 99 -21.52 -0.75 -13.19
CA MET A 99 -22.64 -0.55 -14.12
C MET A 99 -22.27 0.20 -15.41
N THR A 100 -21.04 0.72 -15.55
CA THR A 100 -20.67 1.61 -16.66
C THR A 100 -20.56 0.87 -18.00
N VAL A 101 -20.25 -0.43 -18.00
CA VAL A 101 -20.08 -1.21 -19.23
C VAL A 101 -20.99 -2.44 -19.21
N PRO A 102 -21.57 -2.86 -20.35
CA PRO A 102 -22.40 -4.06 -20.39
C PRO A 102 -21.61 -5.30 -19.95
N ALA A 103 -21.92 -5.81 -18.76
CA ALA A 103 -21.26 -7.00 -18.21
C ALA A 103 -21.60 -8.29 -18.99
N ALA A 104 -22.74 -8.31 -19.69
CA ALA A 104 -23.20 -9.51 -20.38
C ALA A 104 -22.50 -9.73 -21.73
N PRO A 105 -21.90 -10.92 -21.97
CA PRO A 105 -21.49 -11.33 -23.29
C PRO A 105 -22.68 -11.27 -24.25
N LEU A 106 -22.52 -10.56 -25.37
CA LEU A 106 -23.56 -10.49 -26.39
C LEU A 106 -23.48 -11.69 -27.32
N LEU A 107 -24.61 -12.01 -27.94
CA LEU A 107 -24.69 -13.08 -28.93
C LEU A 107 -24.24 -12.55 -30.29
N HIS A 108 -23.15 -13.12 -30.82
CA HIS A 108 -22.61 -12.79 -32.14
C HIS A 108 -22.68 -14.00 -33.07
N HIS A 109 -22.95 -13.77 -34.36
CA HIS A 109 -22.82 -14.80 -35.38
C HIS A 109 -21.48 -14.66 -36.11
N VAL A 110 -20.65 -15.70 -36.07
CA VAL A 110 -19.38 -15.77 -36.79
C VAL A 110 -19.54 -16.64 -38.04
N PRO A 111 -19.35 -16.10 -39.26
CA PRO A 111 -19.41 -16.89 -40.49
C PRO A 111 -18.50 -18.14 -40.41
N GLY A 112 -19.08 -19.31 -40.69
CA GLY A 112 -18.36 -20.59 -40.62
C GLY A 112 -18.14 -21.18 -39.22
N ARG A 113 -18.47 -20.46 -38.14
CA ARG A 113 -18.38 -20.96 -36.75
C ARG A 113 -19.69 -20.91 -35.95
N GLY A 114 -20.72 -20.23 -36.47
CA GLY A 114 -22.05 -20.18 -35.86
C GLY A 114 -22.18 -19.12 -34.76
N LEU A 115 -23.19 -19.28 -33.90
CA LEU A 115 -23.48 -18.36 -32.80
C LEU A 115 -22.50 -18.56 -31.64
N GLN A 116 -21.93 -17.46 -31.14
CA GLN A 116 -20.98 -17.44 -30.03
C GLN A 116 -21.33 -16.28 -29.09
N ARG A 117 -21.11 -16.48 -27.79
CA ARG A 117 -21.15 -15.38 -26.82
C ARG A 117 -19.80 -14.68 -26.80
N VAL A 118 -19.78 -13.37 -27.00
CA VAL A 118 -18.56 -12.57 -27.06
C VAL A 118 -18.70 -11.39 -26.11
N GLN A 119 -17.67 -11.15 -25.30
CA GLN A 119 -17.61 -9.95 -24.48
C GLN A 119 -17.46 -8.74 -25.40
N GLN A 120 -18.36 -7.77 -25.28
CA GLN A 120 -18.17 -6.50 -25.97
C GLN A 120 -17.05 -5.74 -25.25
N HIS A 121 -15.95 -5.51 -25.95
CA HIS A 121 -14.95 -4.52 -25.57
C HIS A 121 -15.18 -3.30 -26.45
N PRO A 122 -15.92 -2.27 -25.97
CA PRO A 122 -16.10 -1.08 -26.76
C PRO A 122 -14.73 -0.43 -26.90
N VAL A 123 -14.20 -0.38 -28.13
CA VAL A 123 -12.88 0.21 -28.42
C VAL A 123 -12.80 1.67 -27.92
N THR A 124 -13.95 2.34 -27.81
CA THR A 124 -14.08 3.72 -27.30
C THR A 124 -14.23 3.84 -25.78
N GLN A 125 -14.34 2.72 -25.04
CA GLN A 125 -14.57 2.69 -23.58
C GLN A 125 -13.65 1.68 -22.87
N LEU A 126 -12.44 1.47 -23.39
CA LEU A 126 -11.50 0.47 -22.87
C LEU A 126 -11.12 0.76 -21.40
N VAL A 127 -10.99 2.03 -21.03
CA VAL A 127 -10.66 2.43 -19.65
C VAL A 127 -11.84 2.15 -18.72
N GLU A 128 -13.06 2.52 -19.12
CA GLU A 128 -14.27 2.22 -18.35
C GLU A 128 -14.48 0.71 -18.19
N TYR A 129 -14.15 -0.08 -19.22
CA TYR A 129 -14.18 -1.55 -19.14
C TYR A 129 -13.18 -2.07 -18.11
N ALA A 130 -11.93 -1.59 -18.14
CA ALA A 130 -10.93 -1.96 -17.15
C ALA A 130 -11.36 -1.57 -15.73
N MET A 131 -11.92 -0.37 -15.56
CA MET A 131 -12.44 0.11 -14.28
C MET A 131 -13.62 -0.74 -13.77
N ALA A 132 -14.56 -1.10 -14.63
CA ALA A 132 -15.67 -1.98 -14.28
C ALA A 132 -15.15 -3.34 -13.81
N HIS A 133 -14.21 -3.93 -14.57
CA HIS A 133 -13.60 -5.21 -14.20
C HIS A 133 -12.85 -5.16 -12.85
N ILE A 134 -12.09 -4.10 -12.61
CA ILE A 134 -11.41 -3.88 -11.32
C ILE A 134 -12.41 -3.73 -10.17
N ALA A 135 -13.51 -3.01 -10.40
CA ALA A 135 -14.55 -2.80 -9.40
C ALA A 135 -15.33 -4.09 -9.10
N GLU A 136 -15.62 -4.90 -10.12
CA GLU A 136 -16.21 -6.24 -9.98
C GLU A 136 -15.31 -7.17 -9.16
N ASP A 137 -14.00 -7.21 -9.46
CA ASP A 137 -13.03 -8.00 -8.68
C ASP A 137 -13.02 -7.59 -7.20
N ALA A 138 -13.11 -6.28 -6.90
CA ALA A 138 -13.19 -5.82 -5.51
C ALA A 138 -14.44 -6.32 -4.80
N ALA A 139 -15.61 -6.23 -5.46
CA ALA A 139 -16.89 -6.68 -4.92
C ALA A 139 -16.91 -8.21 -4.71
N GLU A 140 -16.39 -8.97 -5.67
CA GLU A 140 -16.23 -10.42 -5.55
C GLU A 140 -15.28 -10.76 -4.39
N LEU A 141 -14.11 -10.12 -4.33
CA LEU A 141 -13.10 -10.42 -3.32
C LEU A 141 -13.61 -10.22 -1.89
N VAL A 142 -14.27 -9.09 -1.59
CA VAL A 142 -14.78 -8.80 -0.23
C VAL A 142 -15.99 -9.65 0.16
N THR A 143 -16.67 -10.28 -0.80
CA THR A 143 -17.80 -11.20 -0.56
C THR A 143 -17.41 -12.67 -0.67
N SER A 144 -16.19 -12.96 -1.11
CA SER A 144 -15.67 -14.31 -1.30
C SER A 144 -15.22 -14.99 0.00
N PRO A 145 -14.99 -16.32 -0.01
CA PRO A 145 -14.30 -17.01 1.08
C PRO A 145 -12.88 -16.49 1.37
N LEU A 146 -12.24 -15.78 0.44
CA LEU A 146 -10.92 -15.18 0.63
C LEU A 146 -10.97 -13.88 1.43
N ALA A 147 -12.14 -13.29 1.66
CA ALA A 147 -12.29 -11.99 2.31
C ALA A 147 -11.58 -11.91 3.68
N GLY A 148 -11.68 -12.96 4.51
CA GLY A 148 -10.98 -13.04 5.80
C GLY A 148 -9.44 -13.18 5.71
N SER A 149 -8.92 -13.47 4.52
CA SER A 149 -7.49 -13.58 4.25
C SER A 149 -6.86 -12.25 3.82
N ILE A 150 -7.67 -11.23 3.49
CA ILE A 150 -7.18 -9.88 3.18
C ILE A 150 -6.53 -9.28 4.43
N ALA A 151 -5.39 -8.62 4.25
CA ALA A 151 -4.63 -8.02 5.34
C ALA A 151 -3.84 -6.79 4.90
N ARG A 152 -3.71 -5.81 5.79
CA ARG A 152 -2.69 -4.76 5.67
C ARG A 152 -1.31 -5.31 6.04
N CYS A 153 -0.27 -4.83 5.39
CA CYS A 153 1.11 -5.08 5.77
C CYS A 153 1.41 -4.51 7.17
N GLU A 154 1.91 -5.31 8.10
CA GLU A 154 2.24 -4.85 9.47
C GLU A 154 3.57 -4.06 9.55
N ALA A 155 4.22 -3.77 8.42
CA ALA A 155 5.55 -3.16 8.39
C ALA A 155 5.50 -1.65 8.10
N LEU A 156 5.34 -0.83 9.14
CA LEU A 156 5.31 0.63 8.99
C LEU A 156 6.54 1.17 8.19
N PRO A 157 6.35 2.19 7.34
CA PRO A 157 5.08 2.88 7.03
C PRO A 157 4.29 2.24 5.86
N CYS A 158 4.48 0.95 5.56
CA CYS A 158 3.84 0.31 4.41
C CYS A 158 2.34 0.09 4.64
N GLU A 159 1.52 0.59 3.73
CA GLU A 159 0.05 0.50 3.76
C GLU A 159 -0.51 -0.48 2.71
N ARG A 160 0.38 -1.28 2.09
CA ARG A 160 -0.01 -2.23 1.05
C ARG A 160 -0.92 -3.33 1.59
N LEU A 161 -1.89 -3.73 0.78
CA LEU A 161 -2.78 -4.84 1.05
C LEU A 161 -2.19 -6.14 0.49
N MET A 162 -2.61 -7.27 1.04
CA MET A 162 -2.21 -8.59 0.56
C MET A 162 -3.28 -9.63 0.93
N ILE A 163 -3.28 -10.75 0.21
CA ILE A 163 -3.93 -11.98 0.65
C ILE A 163 -2.92 -12.82 1.44
N ARG A 164 -3.29 -13.21 2.67
CA ARG A 164 -2.47 -14.10 3.48
C ARG A 164 -2.40 -15.49 2.86
N THR A 165 -1.24 -15.82 2.30
CA THR A 165 -0.92 -17.17 1.80
C THR A 165 -0.87 -18.23 2.92
N HIS A 166 -0.70 -17.80 4.17
CA HIS A 166 -0.77 -18.64 5.37
C HIS A 166 -1.01 -17.77 6.62
N ALA A 167 -1.56 -18.34 7.69
CA ALA A 167 -1.96 -17.61 8.91
C ALA A 167 -0.84 -16.76 9.55
N ARG A 168 0.42 -17.15 9.40
CA ARG A 168 1.57 -16.41 9.95
C ARG A 168 2.08 -15.26 9.07
N ARG A 169 1.49 -15.03 7.88
CA ARG A 169 1.98 -13.98 6.97
C ARG A 169 1.53 -12.62 7.47
N ARG A 170 2.50 -11.80 7.85
CA ARG A 170 2.30 -10.45 8.41
C ARG A 170 2.76 -9.31 7.48
N TRP A 171 3.55 -9.65 6.47
CA TRP A 171 4.20 -8.66 5.60
C TRP A 171 4.01 -8.99 4.13
N CYS A 172 3.82 -7.95 3.31
CA CYS A 172 3.65 -8.10 1.86
C CYS A 172 4.92 -8.65 1.20
N SER A 173 6.11 -8.33 1.71
CA SER A 173 7.39 -8.77 1.14
C SER A 173 8.44 -9.11 2.19
N VAL A 174 9.48 -9.83 1.76
CA VAL A 174 10.68 -10.12 2.57
C VAL A 174 11.32 -8.82 3.07
N ARG A 175 11.45 -7.82 2.18
CA ARG A 175 12.02 -6.50 2.52
C ARG A 175 11.24 -5.77 3.61
N CYS A 176 9.91 -5.87 3.63
CA CYS A 176 9.09 -5.35 4.72
C CYS A 176 9.35 -6.09 6.05
N GLY A 177 9.50 -7.42 6.00
CA GLY A 177 9.85 -8.21 7.18
C GLY A 177 11.24 -7.93 7.73
N ASP A 178 12.23 -7.79 6.87
CA ASP A 178 13.60 -7.43 7.25
C ASP A 178 13.65 -6.07 7.93
N ARG A 179 12.92 -5.08 7.39
CA ARG A 179 12.79 -3.75 8.00
C ARG A 179 12.26 -3.82 9.43
N VAL A 180 11.17 -4.57 9.66
CA VAL A 180 10.60 -4.73 11.01
C VAL A 180 11.56 -5.43 11.96
N ARG A 181 12.26 -6.48 11.49
CA ARG A 181 13.26 -7.20 12.30
C ARG A 181 14.44 -6.31 12.67
N ALA A 182 14.96 -5.53 11.72
CA ALA A 182 16.05 -4.59 11.96
C ALA A 182 15.64 -3.52 12.98
N ALA A 183 14.46 -2.90 12.82
CA ALA A 183 13.94 -1.90 13.76
C ALA A 183 13.83 -2.44 15.20
N ARG A 184 13.37 -3.70 15.36
CA ARG A 184 13.31 -4.37 16.66
C ARG A 184 14.69 -4.64 17.27
N SER A 185 15.70 -4.93 16.46
CA SER A 185 17.07 -5.12 16.93
C SER A 185 17.66 -3.81 17.46
N TYR A 186 17.50 -2.71 16.73
CA TYR A 186 17.98 -1.39 17.14
C TYR A 186 17.28 -0.88 18.41
N SER A 187 15.96 -1.10 18.53
CA SER A 187 15.24 -0.67 19.73
C SER A 187 15.68 -1.44 20.97
N ARG A 188 16.00 -2.74 20.86
CA ARG A 188 16.55 -3.53 21.97
C ARG A 188 17.95 -3.06 22.39
N GLY A 189 18.82 -2.77 21.43
CA GLY A 189 20.15 -2.22 21.69
C GLY A 189 20.05 -0.90 22.48
N ARG A 190 19.26 0.05 21.98
CA ARG A 190 19.06 1.34 22.65
C ARG A 190 18.41 1.20 24.03
N GLN A 191 17.43 0.30 24.19
CA GLN A 191 16.83 0.01 25.50
C GLN A 191 17.86 -0.56 26.49
N SER A 192 18.79 -1.40 26.02
CA SER A 192 19.85 -1.96 26.87
C SER A 192 20.88 -0.91 27.30
N GLU A 193 21.22 0.01 26.40
CA GLU A 193 22.10 1.16 26.68
C GLU A 193 21.43 2.15 27.65
N ASP A 194 20.17 2.51 27.40
CA ASP A 194 19.37 3.38 28.27
C ASP A 194 19.21 2.76 29.68
N ALA A 195 19.00 1.44 29.77
CA ALA A 195 18.90 0.73 31.04
C ALA A 195 20.24 0.67 31.78
N ALA A 196 21.36 0.50 31.07
CA ALA A 196 22.71 0.54 31.65
C ALA A 196 23.04 1.94 32.18
N ALA A 197 22.72 3.00 31.42
CA ALA A 197 22.89 4.38 31.84
C ALA A 197 22.11 4.70 33.12
N LYS A 198 20.83 4.33 33.19
CA LYS A 198 19.99 4.51 34.39
C LYS A 198 20.52 3.75 35.62
N ARG A 199 21.06 2.53 35.43
CA ARG A 199 21.70 1.78 36.52
C ARG A 199 22.96 2.47 37.03
N LEU A 200 23.80 2.99 36.12
CA LEU A 200 25.01 3.73 36.48
C LEU A 200 24.67 5.01 37.27
N GLU A 201 23.66 5.75 36.80
CA GLU A 201 23.17 6.97 37.46
C GLU A 201 22.62 6.66 38.87
N SER A 202 21.82 5.60 39.02
CA SER A 202 21.32 5.15 40.32
C SER A 202 22.44 4.71 41.27
N LEU A 203 23.51 4.10 40.76
CA LEU A 203 24.69 3.74 41.56
C LEU A 203 25.46 4.97 42.01
N LEU A 204 25.65 5.96 41.13
CA LEU A 204 26.31 7.23 41.46
C LEU A 204 25.55 8.02 42.54
N VAL A 205 24.22 8.07 42.45
CA VAL A 205 23.36 8.68 43.48
C VAL A 205 23.45 7.92 44.81
N SER A 206 23.46 6.58 44.77
CA SER A 206 23.53 5.76 45.99
C SER A 206 24.90 5.81 46.69
N MET A 207 25.96 6.18 45.98
CA MET A 207 27.31 6.30 46.53
C MET A 207 27.61 7.66 47.18
N ASN A 208 26.65 8.60 47.24
CA ASN A 208 26.81 9.94 47.85
C ASN A 208 28.05 10.71 47.34
N LEU A 209 28.43 10.50 46.08
CA LEU A 209 29.48 11.28 45.44
C LEU A 209 28.91 12.66 45.07
N SER A 210 28.99 13.63 45.99
CA SER A 210 28.83 15.05 45.64
C SER A 210 29.88 15.41 44.57
N PRO A 211 29.53 16.17 43.52
CA PRO A 211 30.53 16.70 42.61
C PRO A 211 31.52 17.55 43.42
N VAL A 212 32.78 17.14 43.45
CA VAL A 212 33.85 17.89 44.13
C VAL A 212 34.00 19.22 43.38
N PRO A 213 33.79 20.39 44.03
CA PRO A 213 34.03 21.66 43.38
C PRO A 213 35.53 21.83 43.16
N THR A 214 35.94 22.01 41.91
CA THR A 214 37.31 22.38 41.54
C THR A 214 37.58 23.77 42.11
N ALA A 215 38.35 23.83 43.20
CA ALA A 215 38.75 25.08 43.83
C ALA A 215 39.76 25.83 42.94
N GLY A 216 39.27 26.76 42.13
CA GLY A 216 40.09 27.80 41.49
C GLY A 216 40.31 28.96 42.46
N ALA A 217 41.32 28.85 43.32
CA ALA A 217 41.80 29.97 44.13
C ALA A 217 42.88 30.74 43.37
N VAL A 218 42.50 31.84 42.71
CA VAL A 218 43.45 32.84 42.21
C VAL A 218 43.78 33.79 43.37
N VAL A 219 44.95 33.60 43.97
CA VAL A 219 45.52 34.54 44.95
C VAL A 219 46.02 35.77 44.20
N ARG A 220 45.45 36.95 44.50
CA ARG A 220 46.02 38.25 44.14
C ARG A 220 47.11 38.60 45.16
N TYR A 221 48.33 38.88 44.69
CA TYR A 221 49.32 39.66 45.43
C TYR A 221 49.43 41.06 44.83
N SER A 222 49.33 42.06 45.68
CA SER A 222 49.54 43.48 45.42
C SER A 222 50.71 43.98 46.28
N GLY A 223 51.60 44.78 45.69
CA GLY A 223 52.74 45.47 46.32
C GLY A 223 54.04 45.20 45.55
N SER A 224 54.82 46.16 45.05
CA SER A 224 54.87 47.63 45.24
C SER A 224 55.45 48.29 43.99
#